data_AF-J3PDW4-F1
#
_entry.id   AF-J3PDW4-F1
#
_cell.length_a   1.000
_cell.length_b   1.000
_cell.length_c   1.000
_cell.angle_alpha   90.00
_cell.angle_beta   90.00
_cell.angle_gamma   90.00
#
_symmetry.space_group_name_H-M   'P 1'
#
loop_
_entity.id
_entity.type
_entity.pdbx_description
1 polymer ?
#
loop_
_entity_poly.entity_id
_entity_poly.type
_entity_poly.pdbx_seq_one_letter_code
_entity_poly.pdbx_strand_id
1 'polypeptide(L)'
;MVKAEESPGYEARSVAMNHAHLANARLFAVPERRFWLQGPNGRHLCLVFPVLGLDLSRLSQGLYARLNSEFARQVSLQVAQGLALLHSLGLCHGDSQTSWCSQDGLSWNPLGEPPEPHAPKYVVAPLDLRAPATVNLFTGEVCIIDFDQSFATASGPAQGSWPGTPLKYLAPEACVGRPLSPASDIWALGCAIFRLRKGDDIFYDWDTNCPADALTVIAEVIGELPEDWAQTRFNYDGFLAEDDEPGDPYLPPDTARPLEGHVRGIVDEPASLFISADGRLVDPADVNPPSPIMPEWHPLREPYPPPLRSMVWKPTAICVAGNYSVAYSSGGETEKMLEAFPKIPEREADLLFDLLSKIFIYDPDKRLTAEEVVAHPWFRFSE
;
A
#
# COMPACT_ATOMS: atom_id res chain seq x y z
N MET A 1 -22.76 23.03 -4.30
CA MET A 1 -22.01 22.47 -5.44
C MET A 1 -20.88 23.44 -5.74
N VAL A 2 -19.67 23.10 -5.29
CA VAL A 2 -18.47 23.95 -5.48
C VAL A 2 -18.02 23.79 -6.94
N LYS A 3 -17.67 24.88 -7.61
CA LYS A 3 -17.07 24.75 -8.95
C LYS A 3 -15.73 24.04 -8.81
N ALA A 4 -15.38 23.18 -9.76
CA ALA A 4 -14.12 22.45 -9.68
C ALA A 4 -12.87 23.35 -9.62
N GLU A 5 -12.92 24.60 -10.11
CA GLU A 5 -11.82 25.58 -10.00
C GLU A 5 -11.71 26.24 -8.61
N GLU A 6 -12.78 26.14 -7.80
CA GLU A 6 -12.89 26.66 -6.44
C GLU A 6 -12.75 25.52 -5.40
N SER A 7 -12.38 24.30 -5.84
CA SER A 7 -12.24 23.15 -4.94
C SER A 7 -10.83 23.07 -4.35
N PRO A 8 -10.68 22.70 -3.06
CA PRO A 8 -9.37 22.50 -2.44
C PRO A 8 -8.50 21.47 -3.21
N GLY A 9 -9.11 20.40 -3.72
CA GLY A 9 -8.39 19.39 -4.51
C GLY A 9 -7.91 19.87 -5.89
N TYR A 10 -8.46 20.97 -6.43
CA TYR A 10 -7.90 21.60 -7.64
C TYR A 10 -6.65 22.43 -7.31
N GLU A 11 -6.67 23.14 -6.18
CA GLU A 11 -5.52 23.90 -5.70
C GLU A 11 -4.35 22.98 -5.34
N ALA A 12 -4.59 21.90 -4.60
CA ALA A 12 -3.61 20.87 -4.26
C ALA A 12 -2.93 20.28 -5.51
N ARG A 13 -3.74 19.85 -6.49
CA ARG A 13 -3.22 19.40 -7.80
C ARG A 13 -2.41 20.46 -8.50
N SER A 14 -2.89 21.71 -8.54
CA SER A 14 -2.18 22.82 -9.19
C SER A 14 -0.81 23.07 -8.55
N VAL A 15 -0.72 23.00 -7.22
CA VAL A 15 0.56 23.13 -6.49
C VAL A 15 1.54 22.07 -6.97
N ALA A 16 1.20 20.78 -6.89
CA ALA A 16 2.09 19.71 -7.35
C ALA A 16 2.41 19.81 -8.86
N MET A 17 1.40 20.07 -9.69
CA MET A 17 1.54 20.11 -11.16
C MET A 17 2.42 21.26 -11.68
N ASN A 18 2.56 22.36 -10.94
CA ASN A 18 3.37 23.49 -11.40
C ASN A 18 4.88 23.32 -11.12
N HIS A 19 5.28 22.29 -10.38
CA HIS A 19 6.70 21.97 -10.17
C HIS A 19 7.27 21.19 -11.36
N ALA A 20 7.97 21.89 -12.25
CA ALA A 20 8.62 21.29 -13.43
C ALA A 20 9.58 20.13 -13.08
N HIS A 21 10.12 20.09 -11.86
CA HIS A 21 10.96 19.00 -11.38
C HIS A 21 10.19 17.69 -11.17
N LEU A 22 8.95 17.75 -10.66
CA LEU A 22 8.10 16.56 -10.48
C LEU A 22 7.73 15.95 -11.84
N ALA A 23 7.39 16.79 -12.81
CA ALA A 23 7.01 16.35 -14.15
C ALA A 23 8.12 15.61 -14.91
N ASN A 24 9.39 15.91 -14.60
CA ASN A 24 10.55 15.31 -15.27
C ASN A 24 11.11 14.09 -14.53
N ALA A 25 10.75 13.88 -13.26
CA ALA A 25 11.42 12.91 -12.41
C ALA A 25 11.04 11.44 -12.68
N ARG A 26 10.03 11.15 -13.52
CA ARG A 26 9.42 9.81 -13.74
C ARG A 26 8.88 9.10 -12.49
N LEU A 27 9.18 9.61 -11.29
CA LEU A 27 8.72 9.14 -9.98
C LEU A 27 7.31 9.61 -9.63
N PHE A 28 6.70 10.47 -10.43
CA PHE A 28 5.36 10.99 -10.19
C PHE A 28 4.53 10.92 -11.46
N ALA A 29 3.26 10.54 -11.33
CA ALA A 29 2.29 10.66 -12.40
C ALA A 29 1.66 12.05 -12.37
N VAL A 30 2.14 12.93 -13.25
CA VAL A 30 1.54 14.24 -13.47
C VAL A 30 0.69 14.25 -14.75
N PRO A 31 -0.37 15.06 -14.83
CA PRO A 31 -1.16 15.14 -16.06
C PRO A 31 -0.34 15.77 -17.19
N GLU A 32 -0.26 15.08 -18.33
CA GLU A 32 0.30 15.60 -19.58
C GLU A 32 -0.58 16.70 -20.18
N ARG A 33 -1.90 16.59 -19.99
CA ARG A 33 -2.88 17.55 -20.51
C ARG A 33 -4.01 17.78 -19.51
N ARG A 34 -4.55 19.00 -19.54
CA ARG A 34 -5.78 19.36 -18.84
C ARG A 34 -6.71 20.11 -19.77
N PHE A 35 -7.99 19.81 -19.71
CA PHE A 35 -9.03 20.53 -20.44
C PHE A 35 -10.36 20.41 -19.73
N TRP A 36 -11.32 21.22 -20.15
CA TRP A 36 -12.65 21.23 -19.59
C TRP A 36 -13.64 20.63 -20.58
N LEU A 37 -14.50 19.74 -20.10
CA LEU A 37 -15.65 19.23 -20.86
C LEU A 37 -16.94 19.80 -20.31
N GLN A 38 -17.79 20.29 -21.20
CA GLN A 38 -19.14 20.70 -20.86
C GLN A 38 -20.08 19.50 -20.97
N GLY A 39 -20.72 19.14 -19.87
CA GLY A 39 -21.72 18.09 -19.79
C GLY A 39 -23.08 18.62 -19.33
N PRO A 40 -24.12 17.76 -19.35
CA PRO A 40 -25.45 18.12 -18.87
C PRO A 40 -25.47 18.49 -17.37
N ASN A 41 -24.48 18.02 -16.60
CA ASN A 41 -24.33 18.26 -15.17
C ASN A 41 -23.34 19.39 -14.84
N GLY A 42 -22.85 20.13 -15.84
CA GLY A 42 -21.94 21.25 -15.64
C GLY A 42 -20.59 21.08 -16.33
N ARG A 43 -19.59 21.80 -15.82
CA ARG A 43 -18.23 21.84 -16.39
C ARG A 43 -17.34 20.89 -15.61
N HIS A 44 -16.73 19.93 -16.30
CA HIS A 44 -15.89 18.89 -15.71
C HIS A 44 -14.42 19.11 -16.08
N LEU A 45 -13.54 19.11 -15.09
CA LEU A 45 -12.09 19.14 -15.33
C LEU A 45 -11.62 17.74 -15.71
N CYS A 46 -10.98 17.62 -16.86
CA CYS A 46 -10.41 16.37 -17.35
C CYS A 46 -8.89 16.46 -17.30
N LEU A 47 -8.28 15.49 -16.62
CA LEU A 47 -6.83 15.32 -16.49
C LEU A 47 -6.42 14.10 -17.31
N VAL A 48 -5.38 14.24 -18.13
CA VAL A 48 -4.83 13.16 -18.94
C VAL A 48 -3.47 12.80 -18.39
N PHE A 49 -3.35 11.59 -17.85
CA PHE A 49 -2.10 11.05 -17.32
C PHE A 49 -1.45 10.08 -18.31
N PRO A 50 -0.14 9.83 -18.20
CA PRO A 50 0.48 8.66 -18.80
C PRO A 50 -0.27 7.40 -18.38
N VAL A 51 -0.32 6.39 -19.25
CA VAL A 51 -0.90 5.10 -18.86
C VAL A 51 0.02 4.47 -17.83
N LEU A 52 -0.58 4.19 -16.68
CA LEU A 52 0.02 3.40 -15.63
C LEU A 52 -0.71 2.05 -15.55
N GLY A 53 -0.29 1.24 -14.59
CA GLY A 53 -0.51 -0.17 -14.50
C GLY A 53 -0.94 -0.51 -13.10
N LEU A 54 -0.45 -1.60 -12.54
CA LEU A 54 -1.03 -2.13 -11.31
C LEU A 54 -0.56 -1.39 -10.09
N ASP A 55 -1.53 -1.08 -9.24
CA ASP A 55 -1.29 -0.70 -7.85
C ASP A 55 -0.51 -1.80 -7.12
N LEU A 56 0.65 -1.43 -6.57
CA LEU A 56 1.49 -2.31 -5.76
C LEU A 56 0.72 -2.99 -4.59
N SER A 57 -0.31 -2.34 -4.04
CA SER A 57 -1.10 -2.95 -2.94
C SER A 57 -1.87 -4.19 -3.38
N ARG A 58 -2.19 -4.29 -4.68
CA ARG A 58 -2.80 -5.47 -5.30
C ARG A 58 -1.77 -6.53 -5.68
N LEU A 59 -0.51 -6.13 -5.88
CA LEU A 59 0.61 -7.05 -6.12
C LEU A 59 1.17 -7.67 -4.83
N SER A 60 0.85 -7.10 -3.66
CA SER A 60 1.13 -7.69 -2.35
C SER A 60 -0.15 -7.76 -1.50
N GLN A 61 -0.84 -8.88 -1.61
CA GLN A 61 -2.13 -9.15 -0.98
C GLN A 61 -2.20 -10.57 -0.39
N GLY A 62 -1.81 -10.68 0.88
CA GLY A 62 -2.00 -11.85 1.73
C GLY A 62 -1.45 -13.13 1.13
N LEU A 63 -2.35 -14.06 0.82
CA LEU A 63 -2.01 -15.36 0.21
C LEU A 63 -2.08 -15.36 -1.32
N TYR A 64 -2.66 -14.34 -1.94
CA TYR A 64 -2.95 -14.33 -3.37
C TYR A 64 -1.78 -13.82 -4.22
N ALA A 65 -1.03 -12.86 -3.70
CA ALA A 65 0.16 -12.32 -4.34
C ALA A 65 1.08 -11.76 -3.26
N ARG A 66 2.38 -12.03 -3.37
CA ARG A 66 3.40 -11.39 -2.53
C ARG A 66 4.55 -10.95 -3.41
N LEU A 67 5.09 -9.78 -3.11
CA LEU A 67 6.32 -9.35 -3.78
C LEU A 67 7.50 -10.20 -3.31
N ASN A 68 8.41 -10.46 -4.22
CA ASN A 68 9.71 -11.00 -3.88
C ASN A 68 10.51 -9.98 -3.09
N SER A 69 11.39 -10.49 -2.22
CA SER A 69 12.26 -9.71 -1.33
C SER A 69 13.00 -8.57 -2.05
N GLU A 70 13.70 -8.86 -3.14
CA GLU A 70 14.45 -7.87 -3.93
C GLU A 70 13.53 -6.83 -4.58
N PHE A 71 12.44 -7.28 -5.21
CA PHE A 71 11.52 -6.39 -5.90
C PHE A 71 10.80 -5.46 -4.92
N ALA A 72 10.38 -5.97 -3.76
CA ALA A 72 9.78 -5.17 -2.69
C ALA A 72 10.71 -4.03 -2.23
N ARG A 73 12.01 -4.30 -2.06
CA ARG A 73 13.01 -3.28 -1.72
C ARG A 73 13.18 -2.26 -2.85
N GLN A 74 13.28 -2.71 -4.09
CA GLN A 74 13.47 -1.83 -5.26
C GLN A 74 12.31 -0.84 -5.43
N VAL A 75 11.07 -1.31 -5.38
CA VAL A 75 9.90 -0.42 -5.51
C VAL A 75 9.75 0.49 -4.29
N SER A 76 9.99 -0.02 -3.09
CA SER A 76 9.96 0.78 -1.86
C SER A 76 11.00 1.90 -1.88
N LEU A 77 12.20 1.64 -2.44
CA LEU A 77 13.25 2.64 -2.60
C LEU A 77 12.83 3.76 -3.56
N GLN A 78 12.22 3.40 -4.70
CA GLN A 78 11.72 4.38 -5.67
C GLN A 78 10.64 5.28 -5.04
N VAL A 79 9.75 4.70 -4.24
CA VAL A 79 8.74 5.47 -3.49
C VAL A 79 9.40 6.42 -2.48
N ALA A 80 10.37 5.93 -1.70
CA ALA A 80 11.11 6.76 -0.75
C ALA A 80 11.87 7.90 -1.45
N GLN A 81 12.45 7.65 -2.62
CA GLN A 81 13.10 8.67 -3.45
C GLN A 81 12.11 9.72 -3.98
N GLY A 82 10.91 9.28 -4.38
CA GLY A 82 9.83 10.18 -4.76
C GLY A 82 9.42 11.08 -3.60
N LEU A 83 9.24 10.53 -2.40
CA LEU A 83 8.91 11.32 -1.22
C LEU A 83 10.03 12.29 -0.82
N ALA A 84 11.29 11.87 -0.91
CA ALA A 84 12.43 12.75 -0.64
C ALA A 84 12.45 13.95 -1.61
N LEU A 85 12.24 13.69 -2.90
CA LEU A 85 12.13 14.78 -3.88
C LEU A 85 10.92 15.68 -3.58
N LEU A 86 9.76 15.13 -3.23
CA LEU A 86 8.57 15.90 -2.88
C LEU A 86 8.82 16.80 -1.66
N HIS A 87 9.37 16.24 -0.59
CA HIS A 87 9.68 16.94 0.66
C HIS A 87 10.75 18.02 0.45
N SER A 88 11.76 17.77 -0.37
CA SER A 88 12.80 18.75 -0.73
C SER A 88 12.24 19.98 -1.48
N LEU A 89 11.09 19.83 -2.13
CA LEU A 89 10.38 20.93 -2.81
C LEU A 89 9.42 21.68 -1.87
N GLY A 90 9.37 21.32 -0.59
CA GLY A 90 8.45 21.92 0.39
C GLY A 90 7.01 21.43 0.22
N LEU A 91 6.82 20.22 -0.30
CA LEU A 91 5.50 19.62 -0.50
C LEU A 91 5.33 18.39 0.39
N CYS A 92 4.11 18.18 0.86
CA CYS A 92 3.67 16.98 1.55
C CYS A 92 2.61 16.29 0.68
N HIS A 93 2.64 14.96 0.60
CA HIS A 93 1.71 14.21 -0.24
C HIS A 93 0.29 14.24 0.34
N GLY A 94 0.14 14.03 1.66
CA GLY A 94 -1.11 14.22 2.40
C GLY A 94 -2.21 13.18 2.18
N ASP A 95 -2.08 12.29 1.19
CA ASP A 95 -2.89 11.09 1.01
C ASP A 95 -2.03 9.91 0.58
N SER A 96 -1.66 9.04 1.50
CA SER A 96 -0.80 7.90 1.19
C SER A 96 -1.58 6.69 0.69
N GLN A 97 -2.65 6.89 -0.09
CA GLN A 97 -3.28 5.79 -0.78
C GLN A 97 -2.21 5.10 -1.64
N THR A 98 -1.99 3.82 -1.36
CA THR A 98 -1.21 2.95 -2.23
C THR A 98 -1.92 2.88 -3.57
N SER A 99 -1.55 3.77 -4.47
CA SER A 99 -1.97 3.78 -5.87
C SER A 99 -0.71 3.89 -6.74
N TRP A 100 0.30 3.11 -6.38
CA TRP A 100 1.58 3.03 -7.06
C TRP A 100 1.42 2.19 -8.32
N CYS A 101 1.23 2.81 -9.47
CA CYS A 101 0.93 2.09 -10.70
C CYS A 101 2.19 1.91 -11.58
N SER A 102 2.43 0.69 -12.10
CA SER A 102 3.52 0.36 -13.07
C SER A 102 3.33 1.08 -14.41
N GLN A 103 4.33 1.48 -15.21
CA GLN A 103 4.01 2.08 -16.54
C GLN A 103 3.66 1.00 -17.58
N ASP A 104 2.42 0.98 -18.12
CA ASP A 104 1.98 -0.04 -19.09
C ASP A 104 1.49 0.58 -20.42
N GLY A 105 1.80 -0.07 -21.55
CA GLY A 105 1.30 0.28 -22.88
C GLY A 105 0.05 -0.51 -23.28
N LEU A 106 -1.02 0.18 -23.73
CA LEU A 106 -2.28 -0.47 -24.14
C LEU A 106 -2.24 -1.01 -25.58
N SER A 107 -2.86 -2.17 -25.81
CA SER A 107 -3.20 -2.69 -27.14
C SER A 107 -4.71 -2.59 -27.41
N TRP A 108 -5.07 -2.29 -28.65
CA TRP A 108 -6.43 -1.88 -29.06
C TRP A 108 -7.18 -3.03 -29.73
N ASN A 109 -8.43 -3.29 -29.31
CA ASN A 109 -9.37 -4.16 -30.04
C ASN A 109 -10.73 -3.46 -30.21
N PRO A 110 -11.30 -3.39 -31.43
CA PRO A 110 -12.62 -2.81 -31.66
C PRO A 110 -13.75 -3.83 -31.38
N LEU A 111 -14.82 -3.39 -30.73
CA LEU A 111 -16.08 -4.13 -30.62
C LEU A 111 -17.26 -3.25 -31.08
N GLY A 112 -17.89 -3.68 -32.17
CA GLY A 112 -19.30 -3.41 -32.51
C GLY A 112 -19.75 -1.96 -32.73
N GLU A 113 -20.99 -1.80 -33.23
CA GLU A 113 -21.63 -0.49 -33.32
C GLU A 113 -22.18 -0.07 -31.94
N PRO A 114 -21.87 1.15 -31.47
CA PRO A 114 -22.27 1.62 -30.14
C PRO A 114 -23.77 1.93 -30.07
N PRO A 115 -24.43 1.68 -28.92
CA PRO A 115 -25.76 2.22 -28.66
C PRO A 115 -25.68 3.76 -28.57
N GLU A 116 -26.74 4.43 -28.99
CA GLU A 116 -26.83 5.89 -29.20
C GLU A 116 -26.37 6.78 -28.01
N PRO A 117 -26.48 8.12 -28.18
CA PRO A 117 -25.49 9.02 -28.75
C PRO A 117 -24.32 9.37 -27.81
N HIS A 118 -24.26 8.79 -26.60
CA HIS A 118 -23.30 9.16 -25.55
C HIS A 118 -22.47 8.00 -25.00
N ALA A 119 -22.70 6.77 -25.48
CA ALA A 119 -21.84 5.65 -25.13
C ALA A 119 -20.48 5.75 -25.87
N PRO A 120 -19.37 5.35 -25.23
CA PRO A 120 -18.08 5.21 -25.91
C PRO A 120 -18.23 4.28 -27.12
N LYS A 121 -17.60 4.65 -28.25
CA LYS A 121 -17.65 3.86 -29.51
C LYS A 121 -17.03 2.47 -29.38
N TYR A 122 -16.25 2.24 -28.33
CA TYR A 122 -15.59 1.00 -28.01
C TYR A 122 -15.37 0.95 -26.51
N VAL A 123 -15.38 -0.26 -25.95
CA VAL A 123 -14.95 -0.52 -24.58
C VAL A 123 -13.58 -1.19 -24.68
N VAL A 124 -12.64 -0.76 -23.85
CA VAL A 124 -11.33 -1.41 -23.75
C VAL A 124 -11.47 -2.59 -22.80
N ALA A 125 -11.17 -3.80 -23.29
CA ALA A 125 -11.13 -4.97 -22.42
C ALA A 125 -10.00 -4.79 -21.38
N PRO A 126 -10.23 -5.19 -20.11
CA PRO A 126 -9.17 -5.16 -19.11
C PRO A 126 -8.01 -6.04 -19.57
N LEU A 127 -6.80 -5.58 -19.29
CA LEU A 127 -5.57 -6.26 -19.66
C LEU A 127 -5.47 -7.59 -18.87
N ASP A 128 -5.31 -8.74 -19.55
CA ASP A 128 -5.03 -10.00 -18.87
C ASP A 128 -3.56 -10.06 -18.51
N LEU A 129 -3.26 -9.79 -17.24
CA LEU A 129 -1.93 -9.76 -16.65
C LEU A 129 -1.22 -11.12 -16.65
N ARG A 130 -1.96 -12.20 -16.91
CA ARG A 130 -1.41 -13.56 -17.00
C ARG A 130 -1.00 -13.90 -18.43
N ALA A 131 -1.45 -13.13 -19.42
CA ALA A 131 -1.12 -13.37 -20.81
C ALA A 131 0.34 -12.97 -21.09
N PRO A 132 1.14 -13.83 -21.76
CA PRO A 132 2.56 -13.56 -22.03
C PRO A 132 2.85 -12.21 -22.71
N ALA A 133 1.93 -11.74 -23.56
CA ALA A 133 2.04 -10.45 -24.25
C ALA A 133 1.95 -9.23 -23.31
N THR A 134 1.25 -9.38 -22.18
CA THR A 134 1.06 -8.35 -21.17
C THR A 134 2.23 -8.27 -20.21
N VAL A 135 2.82 -9.42 -19.86
CA VAL A 135 3.83 -9.45 -18.79
C VAL A 135 5.10 -8.67 -19.15
N ASN A 136 5.40 -8.52 -20.44
CA ASN A 136 6.53 -7.71 -20.91
C ASN A 136 6.33 -6.20 -20.71
N LEU A 137 5.16 -5.76 -20.21
CA LEU A 137 4.87 -4.36 -19.91
C LEU A 137 5.34 -3.94 -18.52
N PHE A 138 5.55 -4.89 -17.59
CA PHE A 138 6.06 -4.56 -16.26
C PHE A 138 7.53 -4.15 -16.32
N THR A 139 7.79 -2.86 -16.11
CA THR A 139 9.14 -2.29 -16.14
C THR A 139 9.86 -2.33 -14.79
N GLY A 140 9.12 -2.62 -13.71
CA GLY A 140 9.62 -2.48 -12.34
C GLY A 140 9.80 -1.02 -11.88
N GLU A 141 9.40 -0.07 -12.73
CA GLU A 141 9.35 1.35 -12.38
C GLU A 141 8.00 1.69 -11.75
N VAL A 142 8.02 2.44 -10.65
CA VAL A 142 6.81 2.87 -9.92
C VAL A 142 6.79 4.38 -9.80
N CYS A 143 5.58 4.93 -9.69
CA CYS A 143 5.40 6.37 -9.52
C CYS A 143 4.32 6.67 -8.48
N ILE A 144 4.50 7.79 -7.77
CA ILE A 144 3.54 8.38 -6.86
C ILE A 144 2.41 8.99 -7.69
N ILE A 145 1.17 8.74 -7.29
CA ILE A 145 -0.01 9.33 -7.93
C ILE A 145 -0.92 9.98 -6.89
N ASP A 146 -1.93 10.70 -7.38
CA ASP A 146 -3.03 11.26 -6.58
C ASP A 146 -2.62 12.33 -5.55
N PHE A 147 -2.25 13.51 -6.07
CA PHE A 147 -1.87 14.69 -5.29
C PHE A 147 -3.07 15.53 -4.82
N ASP A 148 -4.25 14.93 -4.73
CA ASP A 148 -5.51 15.63 -4.41
C ASP A 148 -5.54 16.21 -3.00
N GLN A 149 -4.78 15.61 -2.09
CA GLN A 149 -4.63 16.03 -0.70
C GLN A 149 -3.25 16.62 -0.42
N SER A 150 -2.44 16.84 -1.45
CA SER A 150 -1.10 17.40 -1.29
C SER A 150 -1.15 18.86 -0.89
N PHE A 151 -0.21 19.27 -0.05
CA PHE A 151 -0.15 20.62 0.46
C PHE A 151 1.29 21.13 0.57
N ALA A 152 1.45 22.45 0.48
CA ALA A 152 2.73 23.08 0.75
C ALA A 152 3.00 23.06 2.26
N THR A 153 4.19 22.60 2.66
CA THR A 153 4.57 22.48 4.08
C THR A 153 4.49 23.82 4.81
N ALA A 154 4.75 24.92 4.11
CA ALA A 154 4.66 26.28 4.65
C ALA A 154 3.23 26.73 4.97
N SER A 155 2.23 26.18 4.28
CA SER A 155 0.81 26.56 4.45
C SER A 155 0.01 25.54 5.27
N GLY A 156 0.52 24.32 5.41
CA GLY A 156 -0.20 23.21 6.05
C GLY A 156 -1.38 22.68 5.22
N PRO A 157 -2.08 21.65 5.71
CA PRO A 157 -3.29 21.15 5.07
C PRO A 157 -4.41 22.21 5.13
N ALA A 158 -5.39 22.11 4.23
CA ALA A 158 -6.52 23.03 4.21
C ALA A 158 -7.25 23.02 5.56
N GLN A 159 -7.65 24.20 6.05
CA GLN A 159 -8.28 24.32 7.36
C GLN A 159 -9.62 23.57 7.39
N GLY A 160 -9.80 22.69 8.38
CA GLY A 160 -11.02 21.89 8.56
C GLY A 160 -11.14 20.68 7.63
N SER A 161 -10.11 20.33 6.84
CA SER A 161 -10.12 19.09 6.06
C SER A 161 -9.72 17.89 6.91
N TRP A 162 -10.59 16.90 7.00
CA TRP A 162 -10.21 15.57 7.48
C TRP A 162 -9.18 14.94 6.52
N PRO A 163 -8.13 14.24 7.02
CA PRO A 163 -7.18 13.53 6.16
C PRO A 163 -7.88 12.53 5.23
N GLY A 164 -7.61 12.60 3.92
CA GLY A 164 -8.07 11.58 2.97
C GLY A 164 -7.42 10.19 3.16
N THR A 165 -6.35 10.13 3.97
CA THR A 165 -5.56 8.93 4.23
C THR A 165 -6.41 7.80 4.82
N PRO A 166 -6.42 6.60 4.21
CA PRO A 166 -7.08 5.44 4.78
C PRO A 166 -6.55 5.10 6.19
N LEU A 167 -7.42 4.61 7.07
CA LEU A 167 -7.09 4.32 8.48
C LEU A 167 -5.81 3.47 8.65
N LYS A 168 -5.61 2.47 7.79
CA LYS A 168 -4.42 1.60 7.77
C LYS A 168 -3.07 2.27 7.49
N TYR A 169 -3.09 3.51 6.99
CA TYR A 169 -1.90 4.34 6.74
C TYR A 169 -1.89 5.61 7.59
N LEU A 170 -2.93 5.83 8.39
CA LEU A 170 -3.11 7.06 9.15
C LEU A 170 -2.06 7.15 10.26
N ALA A 171 -1.34 8.27 10.28
CA ALA A 171 -0.33 8.53 11.29
C ALA A 171 -0.97 8.87 12.65
N PRO A 172 -0.35 8.52 13.78
CA PRO A 172 -1.00 8.66 15.09
C PRO A 172 -1.26 10.12 15.48
N GLU A 173 -0.44 11.07 15.00
CA GLU A 173 -0.70 12.51 15.15
C GLU A 173 -2.01 12.93 14.46
N ALA A 174 -2.32 12.34 13.31
CA ALA A 174 -3.56 12.61 12.59
C ALA A 174 -4.76 12.01 13.33
N CYS A 175 -4.61 10.82 13.92
CA CYS A 175 -5.63 10.21 14.78
C CYS A 175 -5.98 11.17 15.94
N VAL A 176 -5.00 11.78 16.61
CA VAL A 176 -5.27 12.70 17.72
C VAL A 176 -5.60 14.15 17.29
N GLY A 177 -5.83 14.37 15.98
CA GLY A 177 -6.23 15.68 15.45
C GLY A 177 -5.12 16.73 15.40
N ARG A 178 -3.86 16.31 15.45
CA ARG A 178 -2.70 17.17 15.18
C ARG A 178 -2.48 17.30 13.67
N PRO A 179 -1.89 18.41 13.19
CA PRO A 179 -1.74 18.65 11.76
C PRO A 179 -0.77 17.65 11.11
N LEU A 180 -1.09 17.29 9.85
CA LEU A 180 -0.20 16.49 9.02
C LEU A 180 1.08 17.25 8.68
N SER A 181 2.15 16.49 8.47
CA SER A 181 3.46 17.01 8.09
C SER A 181 4.18 16.00 7.17
N PRO A 182 5.35 16.33 6.60
CA PRO A 182 6.17 15.35 5.89
C PRO A 182 6.42 14.06 6.69
N ALA A 183 6.52 14.14 8.02
CA ALA A 183 6.67 12.97 8.88
C ALA A 183 5.44 12.03 8.89
N SER A 184 4.26 12.54 8.53
CA SER A 184 3.05 11.72 8.32
C SER A 184 3.15 10.90 7.02
N ASP A 185 3.74 11.45 5.96
CA ASP A 185 4.07 10.68 4.75
C ASP A 185 5.08 9.57 5.06
N ILE A 186 6.07 9.84 5.94
CA ILE A 186 7.06 8.85 6.35
C ILE A 186 6.41 7.70 7.13
N TRP A 187 5.46 8.00 8.01
CA TRP A 187 4.69 6.97 8.70
C TRP A 187 4.00 6.04 7.70
N ALA A 188 3.28 6.62 6.75
CA ALA A 188 2.58 5.87 5.73
C ALA A 188 3.53 5.09 4.80
N LEU A 189 4.72 5.64 4.50
CA LEU A 189 5.77 4.93 3.80
C LEU A 189 6.20 3.67 4.58
N GLY A 190 6.36 3.76 5.91
CA GLY A 190 6.64 2.60 6.75
C GLY A 190 5.56 1.52 6.64
N CYS A 191 4.29 1.93 6.73
CA CYS A 191 3.15 1.02 6.55
C CYS A 191 3.16 0.37 5.16
N ALA A 192 3.44 1.14 4.11
CA ALA A 192 3.54 0.64 2.75
C ALA A 192 4.70 -0.35 2.59
N ILE A 193 5.91 -0.02 3.07
CA ILE A 193 7.08 -0.91 3.05
C ILE A 193 6.75 -2.25 3.70
N PHE A 194 6.15 -2.21 4.90
CA PHE A 194 5.76 -3.42 5.61
C PHE A 194 4.74 -4.23 4.81
N ARG A 195 3.69 -3.58 4.29
CA ARG A 195 2.68 -4.26 3.47
C ARG A 195 3.29 -4.88 2.22
N LEU A 196 4.17 -4.17 1.52
CA LEU A 196 4.80 -4.68 0.31
C LEU A 196 5.61 -5.94 0.60
N ARG A 197 6.28 -6.00 1.75
CA ARG A 197 7.11 -7.14 2.15
C ARG A 197 6.32 -8.29 2.78
N LYS A 198 5.32 -8.01 3.63
CA LYS A 198 4.50 -9.01 4.33
C LYS A 198 3.28 -9.46 3.53
N GLY A 199 2.77 -8.62 2.64
CA GLY A 199 1.47 -8.78 1.99
C GLY A 199 0.28 -8.42 2.88
N ASP A 200 0.49 -7.81 4.04
CA ASP A 200 -0.56 -7.52 5.02
C ASP A 200 -0.31 -6.18 5.73
N ASP A 201 -1.36 -5.56 6.23
CA ASP A 201 -1.28 -4.26 6.90
C ASP A 201 -0.75 -4.42 8.34
N ILE A 202 0.03 -3.45 8.82
CA ILE A 202 0.61 -3.49 10.18
C ILE A 202 -0.34 -2.93 11.25
N PHE A 203 -1.08 -1.86 10.92
CA PHE A 203 -1.98 -1.14 11.84
C PHE A 203 -3.44 -1.23 11.40
N TYR A 204 -3.87 -2.41 10.96
CA TYR A 204 -5.23 -2.61 10.49
C TYR A 204 -5.71 -4.03 10.73
N ASP A 205 -6.90 -4.15 11.27
CA ASP A 205 -7.65 -5.40 11.40
C ASP A 205 -9.08 -5.22 10.86
N TRP A 206 -9.90 -6.26 11.00
CA TRP A 206 -11.28 -6.26 10.54
C TRP A 206 -12.22 -5.40 11.40
N ASP A 207 -11.77 -4.97 12.59
CA ASP A 207 -12.50 -4.14 13.53
C ASP A 207 -12.10 -2.65 13.46
N THR A 208 -11.06 -2.32 12.70
CA THR A 208 -10.56 -0.94 12.54
C THR A 208 -11.51 -0.11 11.67
N ASN A 209 -12.48 0.56 12.30
CA ASN A 209 -13.54 1.29 11.62
C ASN A 209 -13.43 2.81 11.80
N CYS A 210 -12.68 3.26 12.80
CA CYS A 210 -12.48 4.67 13.09
C CYS A 210 -11.02 5.00 13.48
N PRO A 211 -10.65 6.29 13.53
CA PRO A 211 -9.34 6.74 13.98
C PRO A 211 -8.96 6.29 15.40
N ALA A 212 -9.93 6.17 16.32
CA ALA A 212 -9.69 5.65 17.65
C ALA A 212 -9.24 4.17 17.62
N ASP A 213 -9.91 3.34 16.81
CA ASP A 213 -9.51 1.94 16.61
C ASP A 213 -8.11 1.84 16.02
N ALA A 214 -7.81 2.65 15.00
CA ALA A 214 -6.48 2.69 14.39
C ALA A 214 -5.40 3.03 15.43
N LEU A 215 -5.68 3.99 16.33
CA LEU A 215 -4.78 4.36 17.41
C LEU A 215 -4.57 3.22 18.43
N THR A 216 -5.60 2.44 18.70
CA THR A 216 -5.52 1.22 19.53
C THR A 216 -4.58 0.19 18.89
N VAL A 217 -4.77 -0.14 17.61
CA VAL A 217 -3.90 -1.10 16.90
C VAL A 217 -2.46 -0.59 16.81
N ILE A 218 -2.26 0.73 16.65
CA ILE A 218 -0.92 1.33 16.71
C ILE A 218 -0.27 1.02 18.06
N ALA A 219 -0.97 1.28 19.17
CA ALA A 219 -0.43 1.04 20.50
C ALA A 219 -0.14 -0.43 20.80
N GLU A 220 -0.91 -1.37 20.22
CA GLU A 220 -0.61 -2.80 20.32
C GLU A 220 0.78 -3.14 19.78
N VAL A 221 1.21 -2.43 18.73
CA VAL A 221 2.42 -2.73 17.97
C VAL A 221 3.64 -1.94 18.47
N ILE A 222 3.45 -0.65 18.79
CA ILE A 222 4.56 0.25 19.16
C ILE A 222 4.62 0.59 20.66
N GLY A 223 3.61 0.20 21.44
CA GLY A 223 3.53 0.43 22.87
C GLY A 223 2.61 1.59 23.27
N GLU A 224 2.63 1.96 24.55
CA GLU A 224 1.73 2.97 25.09
C GLU A 224 1.93 4.36 24.47
N LEU A 225 0.82 5.10 24.33
CA LEU A 225 0.85 6.47 23.86
C LEU A 225 1.55 7.40 24.86
N PRO A 226 2.17 8.49 24.37
CA PRO A 226 2.61 9.58 25.24
C PRO A 226 1.48 10.13 26.12
N GLU A 227 1.80 10.51 27.36
CA GLU A 227 0.79 11.03 28.32
C GLU A 227 0.03 12.24 27.78
N ASP A 228 0.68 13.11 26.99
CA ASP A 228 0.07 14.30 26.37
C ASP A 228 -0.88 13.97 25.20
N TRP A 229 -1.00 12.69 24.82
CA TRP A 229 -1.86 12.18 23.75
C TRP A 229 -3.02 11.32 24.30
N ALA A 230 -2.98 10.97 25.60
CA ALA A 230 -3.98 10.10 26.23
C ALA A 230 -5.38 10.73 26.29
N GLN A 231 -5.46 12.06 26.40
CA GLN A 231 -6.72 12.79 26.25
C GLN A 231 -6.99 13.01 24.76
N THR A 232 -7.62 12.02 24.15
CA THR A 232 -7.98 12.09 22.74
C THR A 232 -9.12 13.10 22.52
N ARG A 233 -9.29 13.50 21.27
CA ARG A 233 -10.42 14.34 20.83
C ARG A 233 -11.49 13.49 20.16
N PHE A 234 -11.65 12.20 20.48
CA PHE A 234 -12.64 11.35 19.81
C PHE A 234 -14.06 11.51 20.39
N ASN A 235 -15.10 11.41 19.56
CA ASN A 235 -16.48 11.27 20.00
C ASN A 235 -16.82 9.78 20.26
N TYR A 236 -18.07 9.52 20.66
CA TYR A 236 -18.55 8.15 20.93
C TYR A 236 -18.39 7.18 19.75
N ASP A 237 -18.39 7.71 18.52
CA ASP A 237 -18.23 6.92 17.29
C ASP A 237 -16.74 6.79 16.88
N GLY A 238 -15.80 7.31 17.68
CA GLY A 238 -14.37 7.23 17.46
C GLY A 238 -13.79 8.20 16.42
N PHE A 239 -14.58 9.19 15.97
CA PHE A 239 -14.15 10.27 15.08
C PHE A 239 -13.74 11.52 15.87
N LEU A 240 -12.99 12.46 15.29
CA LEU A 240 -12.71 13.71 16.01
C LEU A 240 -14.03 14.43 16.37
N ALA A 241 -14.14 14.81 17.64
CA ALA A 241 -15.19 15.63 18.20
C ALA A 241 -15.17 17.03 17.56
N GLU A 242 -16.34 17.66 17.52
CA GLU A 242 -16.48 19.06 17.11
C GLU A 242 -15.70 19.98 18.07
N ASP A 243 -15.29 21.15 17.57
CA ASP A 243 -14.50 22.11 18.35
C ASP A 243 -15.17 22.44 19.70
N ASP A 244 -14.36 22.43 20.78
CA ASP A 244 -14.67 22.70 22.21
C ASP A 244 -15.24 21.56 23.10
N GLU A 245 -15.55 20.36 22.59
CA GLU A 245 -15.97 19.23 23.46
C GLU A 245 -14.78 18.30 23.83
N PRO A 246 -14.63 17.90 25.10
CA PRO A 246 -13.63 16.90 25.48
C PRO A 246 -14.00 15.55 24.86
N GLY A 247 -13.06 14.95 24.14
CA GLY A 247 -13.25 13.61 23.59
C GLY A 247 -13.21 12.51 24.65
N ASP A 248 -13.59 11.30 24.23
CA ASP A 248 -13.51 10.10 25.04
C ASP A 248 -12.06 9.74 25.39
N PRO A 249 -11.80 9.20 26.59
CA PRO A 249 -10.46 8.78 26.98
C PRO A 249 -9.99 7.61 26.10
N TYR A 250 -8.71 7.61 25.77
CA TYR A 250 -8.08 6.47 25.11
C TYR A 250 -8.18 5.21 25.98
N LEU A 251 -8.54 4.08 25.37
CA LEU A 251 -8.54 2.77 26.01
C LEU A 251 -7.29 1.99 25.57
N PRO A 252 -6.36 1.66 26.49
CA PRO A 252 -5.20 0.83 26.17
C PRO A 252 -5.63 -0.55 25.65
N PRO A 253 -4.84 -1.17 24.77
CA PRO A 253 -5.17 -2.48 24.25
C PRO A 253 -5.00 -3.56 25.31
N ASP A 254 -5.82 -4.60 25.21
CA ASP A 254 -5.76 -5.77 26.10
C ASP A 254 -4.53 -6.66 25.82
N THR A 255 -3.95 -6.58 24.63
CA THR A 255 -2.81 -7.41 24.21
C THR A 255 -1.75 -6.59 23.49
N ALA A 256 -0.48 -6.98 23.67
CA ALA A 256 0.64 -6.39 22.93
C ALA A 256 1.08 -7.36 21.81
N ARG A 257 1.34 -6.81 20.61
CA ARG A 257 1.87 -7.52 19.45
C ARG A 257 3.05 -6.72 18.86
N PRO A 258 4.23 -6.79 19.48
CA PRO A 258 5.33 -5.89 19.14
C PRO A 258 5.76 -5.95 17.68
N LEU A 259 6.20 -4.80 17.14
CA LEU A 259 6.73 -4.65 15.78
C LEU A 259 7.75 -5.74 15.39
N GLU A 260 8.65 -6.12 16.29
CA GLU A 260 9.66 -7.15 16.02
C GLU A 260 9.04 -8.50 15.65
N GLY A 261 7.99 -8.92 16.36
CA GLY A 261 7.27 -10.16 16.06
C GLY A 261 6.61 -10.13 14.69
N HIS A 262 6.06 -8.97 14.31
CA HIS A 262 5.49 -8.74 12.99
C HIS A 262 6.53 -8.87 11.87
N VAL A 263 7.72 -8.28 12.07
CA VAL A 263 8.83 -8.34 11.09
C VAL A 263 9.43 -9.73 10.99
N ARG A 264 9.72 -10.39 12.12
CA ARG A 264 10.26 -11.76 12.14
C ARG A 264 9.25 -12.82 11.69
N GLY A 265 7.96 -12.49 11.69
CA GLY A 265 6.89 -13.34 11.19
C GLY A 265 6.80 -13.40 9.66
N ILE A 266 7.43 -12.46 8.94
CA ILE A 266 7.40 -12.40 7.47
C ILE A 266 7.99 -13.68 6.87
N VAL A 267 7.35 -14.18 5.82
CA VAL A 267 7.73 -15.40 5.10
C VAL A 267 8.09 -15.11 3.66
N ASP A 268 8.95 -15.95 3.09
CA ASP A 268 9.36 -15.94 1.69
C ASP A 268 8.89 -17.18 0.92
N GLU A 269 9.01 -17.11 -0.40
CA GLU A 269 8.71 -18.23 -1.28
C GLU A 269 9.67 -19.41 -0.98
N PRO A 270 9.15 -20.62 -0.74
CA PRO A 270 9.99 -21.80 -0.59
C PRO A 270 10.66 -22.17 -1.92
N ALA A 271 11.82 -22.85 -1.83
CA ALA A 271 12.57 -23.31 -3.01
C ALA A 271 11.82 -24.37 -3.86
N SER A 272 10.69 -24.88 -3.38
CA SER A 272 9.83 -25.85 -4.07
C SER A 272 8.36 -25.49 -3.87
N LEU A 273 7.54 -25.81 -4.87
CA LEU A 273 6.08 -25.75 -4.75
C LEU A 273 5.51 -26.81 -3.79
N PHE A 274 6.33 -27.76 -3.33
CA PHE A 274 5.92 -28.85 -2.46
C PHE A 274 6.83 -28.89 -1.24
N ILE A 275 6.22 -28.67 -0.08
CA ILE A 275 6.88 -28.70 1.22
C ILE A 275 6.07 -29.52 2.23
N SER A 276 6.74 -30.04 3.24
CA SER A 276 6.11 -30.71 4.39
C SER A 276 5.54 -29.68 5.37
N ALA A 277 4.81 -30.16 6.39
CA ALA A 277 4.24 -29.29 7.43
C ALA A 277 5.32 -28.57 8.27
N ASP A 278 6.56 -29.08 8.29
CA ASP A 278 7.74 -28.49 8.92
C ASP A 278 8.64 -27.73 7.92
N GLY A 279 8.17 -27.48 6.70
CA GLY A 279 8.87 -26.64 5.71
C GLY A 279 10.01 -27.31 4.94
N ARG A 280 10.18 -28.63 5.04
CA ARG A 280 11.18 -29.37 4.26
C ARG A 280 10.70 -29.60 2.84
N LEU A 281 11.64 -29.63 1.89
CA LEU A 281 11.33 -29.95 0.49
C LEU A 281 10.85 -31.40 0.38
N VAL A 282 9.77 -31.61 -0.38
CA VAL A 282 9.19 -32.95 -0.62
C VAL A 282 9.09 -33.18 -2.12
N ASP A 283 9.33 -34.42 -2.56
CA ASP A 283 9.10 -34.80 -3.95
C ASP A 283 7.58 -34.79 -4.23
N PRO A 284 7.12 -34.15 -5.33
CA PRO A 284 5.71 -34.19 -5.71
C PRO A 284 5.09 -35.61 -5.75
N ALA A 285 5.90 -36.64 -6.02
CA ALA A 285 5.46 -38.04 -6.02
C ALA A 285 5.13 -38.60 -4.63
N ASP A 286 5.72 -38.03 -3.58
CA ASP A 286 5.55 -38.45 -2.18
C ASP A 286 4.37 -37.74 -1.50
N VAL A 287 3.78 -36.75 -2.19
CA VAL A 287 2.65 -35.99 -1.68
C VAL A 287 1.34 -36.65 -2.12
N ASN A 288 0.47 -36.95 -1.15
CA ASN A 288 -0.88 -37.45 -1.45
C ASN A 288 -1.59 -36.52 -2.46
N PRO A 289 -2.37 -37.08 -3.41
CA PRO A 289 -3.04 -36.27 -4.42
C PRO A 289 -3.88 -35.18 -3.73
N PRO A 290 -3.78 -33.91 -4.16
CA PRO A 290 -4.45 -32.83 -3.46
C PRO A 290 -5.95 -33.01 -3.55
N SER A 291 -6.65 -32.62 -2.48
CA SER A 291 -8.11 -32.65 -2.45
C SER A 291 -8.69 -31.95 -3.69
N PRO A 292 -9.71 -32.54 -4.34
CA PRO A 292 -10.38 -31.91 -5.47
C PRO A 292 -10.98 -30.57 -5.03
N ILE A 293 -10.79 -29.54 -5.86
CA ILE A 293 -11.39 -28.21 -5.69
C ILE A 293 -12.32 -27.93 -6.84
N MET A 294 -13.22 -26.96 -6.66
CA MET A 294 -14.07 -26.54 -7.76
C MET A 294 -13.20 -25.93 -8.89
N PRO A 295 -13.54 -26.15 -10.17
CA PRO A 295 -12.68 -25.82 -11.29
C PRO A 295 -12.22 -24.35 -11.34
N GLU A 296 -13.06 -23.44 -10.87
CA GLU A 296 -12.80 -22.00 -10.81
C GLU A 296 -11.68 -21.60 -9.84
N TRP A 297 -11.29 -22.48 -8.91
CA TRP A 297 -10.18 -22.26 -7.97
C TRP A 297 -8.85 -22.84 -8.45
N HIS A 298 -8.83 -23.63 -9.54
CA HIS A 298 -7.58 -24.16 -10.11
C HIS A 298 -6.52 -23.08 -10.36
N PRO A 299 -6.87 -21.89 -10.89
CA PRO A 299 -5.88 -20.82 -11.11
C PRO A 299 -5.19 -20.30 -9.84
N LEU A 300 -5.73 -20.57 -8.64
CA LEU A 300 -5.07 -20.22 -7.38
C LEU A 300 -3.93 -21.18 -7.03
N ARG A 301 -3.95 -22.41 -7.55
CA ARG A 301 -2.89 -23.41 -7.33
C ARG A 301 -1.73 -23.28 -8.32
N GLU A 302 -1.88 -22.43 -9.33
CA GLU A 302 -0.87 -22.24 -10.37
C GLU A 302 0.06 -21.07 -10.01
N PRO A 303 1.39 -21.27 -10.05
CA PRO A 303 2.34 -20.18 -9.86
C PRO A 303 2.22 -19.16 -11.00
N TYR A 304 2.68 -17.94 -10.75
CA TYR A 304 2.72 -16.91 -11.79
C TYR A 304 3.58 -17.34 -13.00
N PRO A 305 3.26 -16.86 -14.22
CA PRO A 305 4.06 -17.14 -15.40
C PRO A 305 5.48 -16.57 -15.27
N PRO A 306 6.48 -17.12 -15.99
CA PRO A 306 7.89 -16.78 -15.81
C PRO A 306 8.25 -15.29 -15.73
N PRO A 307 7.67 -14.38 -16.54
CA PRO A 307 8.10 -12.99 -16.49
C PRO A 307 7.57 -12.24 -15.24
N LEU A 308 6.64 -12.82 -14.47
CA LEU A 308 6.20 -12.31 -13.17
C LEU A 308 6.95 -12.94 -11.99
N ARG A 309 7.54 -14.14 -12.14
CA ARG A 309 8.13 -14.89 -11.02
C ARG A 309 9.33 -14.21 -10.37
N SER A 310 9.99 -13.29 -11.06
CA SER A 310 11.07 -12.49 -10.48
C SER A 310 10.57 -11.37 -9.58
N MET A 311 9.29 -10.97 -9.72
CA MET A 311 8.68 -9.86 -8.99
C MET A 311 7.71 -10.34 -7.93
N VAL A 312 6.91 -11.36 -8.23
CA VAL A 312 5.82 -11.83 -7.39
C VAL A 312 5.71 -13.34 -7.35
N TRP A 313 5.27 -13.84 -6.21
CA TRP A 313 4.97 -15.24 -5.97
C TRP A 313 3.56 -15.40 -5.39
N LYS A 314 3.03 -16.63 -5.45
CA LYS A 314 1.66 -16.95 -5.04
C LYS A 314 1.66 -18.00 -3.93
N PRO A 315 1.44 -17.60 -2.66
CA PRO A 315 1.32 -18.53 -1.53
C PRO A 315 0.31 -19.67 -1.76
N THR A 316 -0.85 -19.40 -2.36
CA THR A 316 -1.86 -20.43 -2.66
C THR A 316 -1.42 -21.47 -3.69
N ALA A 317 -0.31 -21.24 -4.42
CA ALA A 317 0.29 -22.21 -5.34
C ALA A 317 1.27 -23.18 -4.67
N ILE A 318 1.57 -22.99 -3.38
CA ILE A 318 2.42 -23.89 -2.62
C ILE A 318 1.57 -24.97 -1.96
N CYS A 319 1.97 -26.22 -2.16
CA CYS A 319 1.40 -27.38 -1.50
C CYS A 319 2.15 -27.65 -0.19
N VAL A 320 1.43 -27.59 0.94
CA VAL A 320 1.96 -27.88 2.27
C VAL A 320 1.36 -29.19 2.78
N ALA A 321 2.20 -30.22 2.93
CA ALA A 321 1.79 -31.55 3.38
C ALA A 321 0.57 -32.12 2.61
N GLY A 322 0.50 -31.87 1.30
CA GLY A 322 -0.61 -32.32 0.44
C GLY A 322 -1.81 -31.38 0.35
N ASN A 323 -1.77 -30.23 1.02
CA ASN A 323 -2.88 -29.30 1.08
C ASN A 323 -2.52 -27.93 0.46
N TYR A 324 -3.53 -27.30 -0.14
CA TYR A 324 -3.45 -25.93 -0.68
C TYR A 324 -4.45 -25.06 0.08
N SER A 325 -4.05 -23.86 0.51
CA SER A 325 -5.00 -22.87 1.06
C SER A 325 -5.70 -22.12 -0.05
N VAL A 326 -6.98 -21.79 0.17
CA VAL A 326 -7.80 -20.94 -0.72
C VAL A 326 -8.29 -19.67 -0.01
N ALA A 327 -7.60 -19.25 1.06
CA ALA A 327 -7.85 -18.05 1.88
C ALA A 327 -9.19 -17.99 2.64
N TYR A 328 -10.21 -18.76 2.25
CA TYR A 328 -11.49 -18.92 2.97
C TYR A 328 -11.49 -20.07 3.98
N SER A 329 -10.33 -20.63 4.32
CA SER A 329 -10.22 -21.73 5.29
C SER A 329 -10.53 -21.24 6.70
N SER A 330 -11.64 -21.69 7.28
CA SER A 330 -12.02 -21.43 8.66
C SER A 330 -11.03 -22.06 9.65
N GLY A 331 -10.69 -21.38 10.75
CA GLY A 331 -10.02 -21.99 11.91
C GLY A 331 -8.48 -21.92 11.96
N GLY A 332 -7.88 -20.87 11.40
CA GLY A 332 -6.42 -20.62 11.51
C GLY A 332 -5.55 -21.54 10.66
N GLU A 333 -6.14 -22.32 9.74
CA GLU A 333 -5.40 -23.23 8.86
C GLU A 333 -4.41 -22.49 7.95
N THR A 334 -4.79 -21.29 7.48
CA THR A 334 -3.90 -20.39 6.75
C THR A 334 -2.68 -19.99 7.56
N GLU A 335 -2.85 -19.65 8.84
CA GLU A 335 -1.73 -19.23 9.69
C GLU A 335 -0.77 -20.40 9.93
N LYS A 336 -1.31 -21.59 10.23
CA LYS A 336 -0.53 -22.83 10.35
C LYS A 336 0.21 -23.20 9.06
N MET A 337 -0.40 -22.95 7.89
CA MET A 337 0.27 -23.17 6.61
C MET A 337 1.45 -22.22 6.44
N LEU A 338 1.29 -20.94 6.79
CA LEU A 338 2.36 -19.93 6.73
C LEU A 338 3.51 -20.23 7.70
N GLU A 339 3.29 -20.98 8.78
CA GLU A 339 4.35 -21.46 9.67
C GLU A 339 5.33 -22.42 8.98
N ALA A 340 4.87 -23.16 7.97
CA ALA A 340 5.73 -24.06 7.19
C ALA A 340 6.61 -23.31 6.18
N PHE A 341 6.30 -22.06 5.86
CA PHE A 341 7.08 -21.28 4.90
C PHE A 341 8.38 -20.78 5.53
N PRO A 342 9.47 -20.69 4.75
CA PRO A 342 10.71 -20.12 5.27
C PRO A 342 10.48 -18.67 5.69
N LYS A 343 11.04 -18.30 6.84
CA LYS A 343 11.10 -16.90 7.27
C LYS A 343 12.12 -16.15 6.44
N ILE A 344 11.96 -14.84 6.37
CA ILE A 344 12.97 -13.96 5.77
C ILE A 344 14.32 -14.14 6.50
N PRO A 345 15.46 -13.90 5.83
CA PRO A 345 16.76 -14.00 6.49
C PRO A 345 16.85 -13.13 7.74
N GLU A 346 17.48 -13.63 8.81
CA GLU A 346 17.60 -12.91 10.09
C GLU A 346 18.18 -11.51 9.91
N ARG A 347 19.21 -11.39 9.07
CA ARG A 347 19.84 -10.10 8.75
C ARG A 347 18.90 -9.15 8.01
N GLU A 348 18.03 -9.65 7.13
CA GLU A 348 17.01 -8.82 6.49
C GLU A 348 16.00 -8.34 7.53
N ALA A 349 15.53 -9.25 8.41
CA ALA A 349 14.59 -8.94 9.48
C ALA A 349 15.14 -7.87 10.43
N ASP A 350 16.40 -7.98 10.84
CA ASP A 350 17.04 -7.00 11.73
C ASP A 350 17.11 -5.61 11.08
N LEU A 351 17.46 -5.54 9.79
CA LEU A 351 17.51 -4.28 9.03
C LEU A 351 16.12 -3.69 8.79
N LEU A 352 15.11 -4.52 8.52
CA LEU A 352 13.74 -4.06 8.33
C LEU A 352 13.15 -3.56 9.65
N PHE A 353 13.40 -4.26 10.75
CA PHE A 353 13.00 -3.84 12.08
C PHE A 353 13.68 -2.52 12.48
N ASP A 354 14.98 -2.38 12.24
CA ASP A 354 15.72 -1.14 12.49
C ASP A 354 15.17 0.04 11.67
N LEU A 355 14.78 -0.18 10.42
CA LEU A 355 14.15 0.85 9.59
C LEU A 355 12.77 1.25 10.15
N LEU A 356 11.89 0.27 10.35
CA LEU A 356 10.50 0.51 10.75
C LEU A 356 10.41 1.07 12.17
N SER A 357 11.28 0.65 13.09
CA SER A 357 11.31 1.20 14.46
C SER A 357 11.73 2.67 14.52
N LYS A 358 12.48 3.16 13.52
CA LYS A 358 12.81 4.59 13.38
C LYS A 358 11.76 5.41 12.61
N ILE A 359 10.87 4.73 11.89
CA ILE A 359 9.71 5.35 11.23
C ILE A 359 8.52 5.43 12.19
N PHE A 360 8.22 4.33 12.88
CA PHE A 360 7.05 4.21 13.76
C PHE A 360 7.32 4.76 15.16
N ILE A 361 7.63 6.05 15.21
CA ILE A 361 7.77 6.82 16.44
C ILE A 361 6.56 7.76 16.56
N TYR A 362 5.95 7.84 17.75
CA TYR A 362 4.82 8.75 17.98
C TYR A 362 5.17 10.19 17.62
N ASP A 363 6.24 10.71 18.21
CA ASP A 363 6.75 12.08 17.96
C ASP A 363 7.22 12.25 16.50
N PRO A 364 6.50 13.03 15.67
CA PRO A 364 6.84 13.20 14.26
C PRO A 364 8.22 13.81 14.04
N ASP A 365 8.71 14.63 14.97
CA ASP A 365 10.01 15.31 14.87
C ASP A 365 11.20 14.35 15.10
N LYS A 366 10.94 13.15 15.63
CA LYS A 366 11.95 12.11 15.87
C LYS A 366 11.98 11.03 14.79
N ARG A 367 11.03 11.04 13.84
CA ARG A 367 11.01 10.09 12.73
C ARG A 367 12.15 10.40 11.76
N LEU A 368 12.57 9.38 11.02
CA LEU A 368 13.46 9.58 9.87
C LEU A 368 12.84 10.55 8.86
N THR A 369 13.68 11.34 8.21
CA THR A 369 13.32 12.05 6.97
C THR A 369 13.31 11.08 5.78
N ALA A 370 12.67 11.46 4.67
CA ALA A 370 12.65 10.63 3.46
C ALA A 370 14.07 10.39 2.92
N GLU A 371 14.97 11.38 2.99
CA GLU A 371 16.36 11.24 2.61
C GLU A 371 17.11 10.21 3.46
N GLU A 372 16.86 10.20 4.78
CA GLU A 372 17.45 9.20 5.68
C GLU A 372 16.89 7.80 5.45
N VAL A 373 15.59 7.69 5.15
CA VAL A 373 14.98 6.42 4.73
C VAL A 373 15.67 5.89 3.47
N VAL A 374 15.82 6.71 2.42
CA VAL A 374 16.52 6.33 1.18
C VAL A 374 17.94 5.83 1.44
N ALA A 375 18.63 6.41 2.42
CA ALA A 375 20.00 6.03 2.79
C ALA A 375 20.08 4.73 3.62
N HIS A 376 18.95 4.19 4.09
CA HIS A 376 18.91 3.08 5.03
C HIS A 376 19.51 1.78 4.45
N PRO A 377 20.32 1.02 5.22
CA PRO A 377 20.98 -0.19 4.74
C PRO A 377 20.03 -1.29 4.26
N TRP A 378 18.78 -1.33 4.74
CA TRP A 378 17.77 -2.30 4.28
C TRP A 378 17.61 -2.29 2.76
N PHE A 379 17.63 -1.11 2.12
CA PHE A 379 17.51 -0.99 0.66
C PHE A 379 18.71 -1.53 -0.12
N ARG A 380 19.86 -1.73 0.53
CA ARG A 380 21.09 -2.27 -0.07
C ARG A 380 21.34 -3.71 0.34
N PHE A 381 20.40 -4.35 1.04
CA PHE A 381 20.52 -5.74 1.44
C PHE A 381 20.51 -6.65 0.20
N SER A 382 21.57 -7.43 0.07
CA SER A 382 21.70 -8.56 -0.86
C SER A 382 22.06 -9.79 -0.04
N GLU A 383 21.43 -10.92 -0.34
CA GLU A 383 21.73 -12.21 0.28
C GLU A 383 23.12 -12.74 -0.07
#